data_AF-A0A0D6AZI1-F1
#
_entry.id   AF-A0A0D6AZI1-F1
#
_cell.length_a   1.000
_cell.length_b   1.000
_cell.length_c   1.000
_cell.angle_alpha   90.00
_cell.angle_beta   90.00
_cell.angle_gamma   90.00
#
_symmetry.space_group_name_H-M   'P 1'
#
loop_
_entity.id
_entity.type
_entity.pdbx_description
1 polymer ?
#
loop_
_entity_poly.entity_id
_entity_poly.type
_entity_poly.pdbx_seq_one_letter_code
_entity_poly.pdbx_strand_id
1 'polypeptide(L)'
;MADEATAPDIARDAEPDWILKFSIKGGDTVEWVAAKSTVFGALEELNKRECETGPVGWFFLPLGAINMSEVRYVSIHPRPLETKPDPKPARRARFTWA
;
A
#
# COMPACT_ATOMS: atom_id res chain seq x y z
N MET A 1 -48.66 -0.45 4.81
CA MET A 1 -47.58 -1.44 5.05
C MET A 1 -46.47 -1.07 4.09
N ALA A 2 -45.33 -0.60 4.61
CA ALA A 2 -44.25 -0.03 3.81
C ALA A 2 -43.33 -1.14 3.31
N ASP A 3 -43.15 -1.15 2.00
CA ASP A 3 -42.06 -1.80 1.28
C ASP A 3 -40.80 -0.96 1.51
N GLU A 4 -39.76 -1.50 2.17
CA GLU A 4 -38.46 -0.82 2.22
C GLU A 4 -37.31 -1.83 2.20
N ALA A 5 -36.78 -2.02 1.00
CA ALA A 5 -35.38 -2.25 0.64
C ALA A 5 -34.55 -3.22 1.51
N THR A 6 -34.51 -4.48 1.09
CA THR A 6 -33.38 -5.38 1.38
C THR A 6 -32.15 -4.88 0.61
N ALA A 7 -31.31 -4.04 1.23
CA ALA A 7 -29.94 -3.85 0.76
C ALA A 7 -29.14 -5.12 1.07
N PRO A 8 -28.48 -5.78 0.10
CA PRO A 8 -27.62 -6.91 0.40
C PRO A 8 -26.35 -6.43 1.11
N ASP A 9 -26.28 -6.62 2.44
CA ASP A 9 -25.10 -6.41 3.30
C ASP A 9 -24.06 -7.54 3.05
N ILE A 10 -23.61 -7.72 1.80
CA ILE A 10 -22.63 -8.76 1.40
C ILE A 10 -21.31 -8.12 0.93
N ALA A 11 -20.83 -7.11 1.64
CA ALA A 11 -19.51 -6.50 1.37
C ALA A 11 -18.68 -6.30 2.65
N ARG A 12 -18.91 -7.13 3.68
CA ARG A 12 -18.34 -6.91 5.03
C ARG A 12 -17.22 -7.87 5.47
N ASP A 13 -16.89 -8.88 4.66
CA ASP A 13 -15.91 -9.90 5.04
C ASP A 13 -14.60 -9.86 4.23
N ALA A 14 -14.44 -8.90 3.33
CA ALA A 14 -13.16 -8.70 2.67
C ALA A 14 -12.19 -8.02 3.65
N GLU A 15 -11.05 -8.67 3.93
CA GLU A 15 -9.97 -8.09 4.73
C GLU A 15 -9.59 -6.71 4.18
N PRO A 16 -9.40 -5.68 5.03
CA PRO A 16 -9.08 -4.34 4.54
C PRO A 16 -7.76 -4.35 3.77
N ASP A 17 -7.72 -3.59 2.69
CA ASP A 17 -6.50 -3.29 1.94
C ASP A 17 -5.52 -2.48 2.80
N TRP A 18 -4.25 -2.81 2.68
CA TRP A 18 -3.11 -2.11 3.24
C TRP A 18 -2.16 -1.70 2.12
N ILE A 19 -1.50 -0.58 2.33
CA ILE A 19 -0.48 -0.05 1.43
C ILE A 19 0.87 -0.34 2.06
N LEU A 20 1.70 -1.08 1.34
CA LEU A 20 3.13 -1.26 1.61
C LEU A 20 3.91 -0.31 0.72
N LYS A 21 4.63 0.63 1.33
CA LYS A 21 5.36 1.68 0.63
C LYS A 21 6.84 1.57 0.87
N PHE A 22 7.59 1.49 -0.23
CA PHE A 22 9.05 1.51 -0.27
C PHE A 22 9.51 2.87 -0.76
N SER A 23 10.35 3.54 0.01
CA SER A 23 10.94 4.81 -0.42
C SER A 23 12.39 4.60 -0.80
N ILE A 24 12.71 4.97 -2.04
CA ILE A 24 13.96 4.65 -2.72
C ILE A 24 14.90 5.85 -2.67
N LYS A 25 16.22 5.59 -2.62
CA LYS A 25 17.24 6.61 -2.84
C LYS A 25 16.96 7.35 -4.15
N GLY A 26 16.86 8.67 -4.10
CA GLY A 26 16.45 9.50 -5.24
C GLY A 26 15.07 10.14 -5.07
N GLY A 27 14.29 9.69 -4.08
CA GLY A 27 12.99 10.28 -3.74
C GLY A 27 11.79 9.56 -4.38
N ASP A 28 12.05 8.56 -5.21
CA ASP A 28 11.01 7.71 -5.77
C ASP A 28 10.35 6.83 -4.69
N THR A 29 9.08 6.48 -4.92
CA THR A 29 8.33 5.59 -4.04
C THR A 29 7.61 4.52 -4.83
N VAL A 30 7.68 3.28 -4.36
CA VAL A 30 6.90 2.15 -4.88
C VAL A 30 5.86 1.79 -3.85
N GLU A 31 4.60 1.80 -4.25
CA GLU A 31 3.46 1.45 -3.42
C GLU A 31 2.84 0.15 -3.92
N TRP A 32 2.58 -0.77 -3.00
CA TRP A 32 1.89 -2.02 -3.28
C TRP A 32 0.67 -2.15 -2.36
N VAL A 33 -0.47 -2.44 -2.96
CA VAL A 33 -1.75 -2.58 -2.25
C VAL A 33 -2.14 -4.05 -2.23
N ALA A 34 -2.37 -4.59 -1.04
CA ALA A 34 -2.85 -5.94 -0.84
C ALA A 34 -3.60 -6.05 0.48
N ALA A 35 -4.27 -7.18 0.70
CA ALA A 35 -4.94 -7.47 1.96
C ALA A 35 -3.94 -7.41 3.15
N LYS A 36 -4.42 -7.00 4.34
CA LYS A 36 -3.59 -6.87 5.55
C LYS A 36 -2.67 -8.08 5.79
N SER A 37 -3.22 -9.29 5.86
CA SER A 37 -2.49 -10.54 6.05
C SER A 37 -1.35 -10.72 5.05
N THR A 38 -1.59 -10.34 3.79
CA THR A 38 -0.59 -10.42 2.71
C THR A 38 0.54 -9.43 2.92
N VAL A 39 0.23 -8.17 3.25
CA VAL A 39 1.25 -7.15 3.53
C VAL A 39 2.12 -7.53 4.72
N PHE A 40 1.50 -7.98 5.82
CA PHE A 40 2.23 -8.38 7.02
C PHE A 40 3.05 -9.65 6.81
N GLY A 41 2.51 -10.65 6.12
CA GLY A 41 3.24 -11.88 5.79
C GLY A 41 4.46 -11.60 4.89
N ALA A 42 4.33 -10.69 3.93
CA ALA A 42 5.43 -10.28 3.08
C ALA A 42 6.56 -9.59 3.87
N LEU A 43 6.22 -8.76 4.86
CA LEU A 43 7.19 -8.14 5.77
C LEU A 43 7.85 -9.14 6.72
N GLU A 44 7.09 -10.10 7.24
CA GLU A 44 7.63 -11.16 8.11
C GLU A 44 8.65 -12.01 7.36
N GLU A 45 8.34 -12.41 6.13
CA GLU A 45 9.26 -13.14 5.25
C GLU A 45 10.50 -12.32 4.92
N LEU A 46 10.36 -11.02 4.64
CA LEU A 46 11.50 -10.12 4.44
C LEU A 46 12.41 -10.09 5.67
N ASN A 47 11.84 -9.85 6.85
CA ASN A 47 12.58 -9.79 8.11
C ASN A 47 13.24 -11.13 8.44
N LYS A 48 12.54 -12.25 8.21
CA LYS A 48 13.09 -13.60 8.41
C LYS A 48 14.33 -13.80 7.53
N ARG A 49 14.25 -13.48 6.24
CA ARG A 49 15.39 -13.58 5.31
C ARG A 49 16.54 -12.66 5.72
N GLU A 50 16.24 -11.45 6.19
CA GLU A 50 17.26 -10.55 6.71
C GLU A 50 17.98 -11.12 7.94
N CYS A 51 17.25 -11.75 8.85
CA CYS A 51 17.83 -12.43 10.00
C CYS A 51 18.65 -13.67 9.61
N GLU A 52 18.20 -14.47 8.65
CA GLU A 52 18.84 -15.74 8.28
C GLU A 52 20.05 -15.56 7.35
N THR A 53 19.98 -14.60 6.43
CA THR A 53 20.94 -14.48 5.31
C THR A 53 21.68 -13.14 5.30
N GLY A 54 21.35 -12.23 6.20
CA GLY A 54 21.85 -10.86 6.19
C GLY A 54 21.08 -9.97 5.19
N PRO A 55 21.65 -8.84 4.76
CA PRO A 55 20.92 -7.85 3.97
C PRO A 55 20.28 -8.45 2.71
N VAL A 56 18.95 -8.32 2.58
CA VAL A 56 18.25 -8.78 1.39
C VAL A 56 18.60 -7.85 0.23
N GLY A 57 19.00 -8.43 -0.91
CA GLY A 57 19.29 -7.66 -2.13
C GLY A 57 18.03 -7.33 -2.93
N TRP A 58 17.26 -8.36 -3.28
CA TRP A 58 16.02 -8.22 -4.05
C TRP A 58 14.84 -8.81 -3.28
N PHE A 59 13.78 -8.02 -3.13
CA PHE A 59 12.53 -8.42 -2.55
C PHE A 59 11.47 -8.60 -3.64
N PHE A 60 10.83 -9.76 -3.70
CA PHE A 60 9.90 -10.13 -4.77
C PHE A 60 8.47 -10.10 -4.24
N LEU A 61 7.65 -9.28 -4.89
CA LEU A 61 6.21 -9.15 -4.70
C LEU A 61 5.47 -9.76 -5.90
N PRO A 62 4.19 -10.13 -5.77
CA PRO A 62 3.42 -10.75 -6.86
C PRO A 62 3.41 -9.98 -8.19
N LEU A 63 3.65 -8.67 -8.18
CA LEU A 63 3.61 -7.80 -9.36
C LEU A 63 4.92 -7.03 -9.61
N GLY A 64 6.01 -7.38 -8.92
CA GLY A 64 7.26 -6.66 -9.09
C GLY A 64 8.39 -7.11 -8.18
N ALA A 65 9.58 -6.57 -8.42
CA ALA A 65 10.73 -6.78 -7.58
C ALA A 65 11.31 -5.44 -7.16
N ILE A 66 11.78 -5.36 -5.93
CA ILE A 66 12.33 -4.14 -5.33
C ILE A 66 13.77 -4.43 -4.93
N ASN A 67 14.70 -3.60 -5.40
CA ASN A 67 16.07 -3.65 -4.93
C ASN A 67 16.14 -3.01 -3.54
N MET A 68 16.29 -3.85 -2.52
CA MET A 68 16.32 -3.44 -1.12
C MET A 68 17.60 -2.68 -0.78
N SER A 69 18.68 -2.80 -1.57
CA SER A 69 19.87 -1.95 -1.39
C SER A 69 19.59 -0.47 -1.62
N GLU A 70 18.55 -0.16 -2.39
CA GLU A 70 18.14 1.20 -2.75
C GLU A 70 16.99 1.72 -1.88
N VAL A 71 16.40 0.87 -1.03
CA VAL A 71 15.33 1.27 -0.11
C VAL A 71 15.93 1.98 1.10
N ARG A 72 15.38 3.14 1.45
CA ARG A 72 15.76 3.89 2.67
C ARG A 72 14.86 3.58 3.85
N TYR A 73 13.56 3.49 3.60
CA TYR A 73 12.57 3.16 4.60
C TYR A 73 11.37 2.47 3.97
N VAL A 74 10.78 1.59 4.76
CA VAL A 74 9.55 0.87 4.45
C VAL A 74 8.49 1.36 5.42
N SER A 75 7.31 1.66 4.91
CA SER A 75 6.16 2.06 5.73
C SER A 75 4.94 1.28 5.30
N ILE A 76 4.08 0.97 6.27
CA ILE A 76 2.77 0.37 6.01
C ILE A 76 1.68 1.23 6.63
N HIS A 77 0.56 1.32 5.94
CA HIS A 77 -0.63 1.94 6.49
C HIS A 77 -1.89 1.31 5.89
N PRO A 78 -3.01 1.30 6.62
CA PRO A 78 -4.28 0.93 6.03
C PRO A 78 -4.57 1.83 4.83
N ARG A 79 -5.16 1.24 3.77
CA ARG A 79 -5.69 2.02 2.66
C ARG A 79 -6.87 2.85 3.19
N PRO A 80 -6.89 4.18 2.97
CA PRO A 80 -8.05 4.97 3.36
C PRO A 80 -9.29 4.41 2.65
N LEU A 81 -10.32 4.06 3.42
CA LEU A 81 -11.64 3.80 2.86
C LEU A 81 -12.10 5.11 2.23
N GLU A 82 -12.25 5.14 0.90
CA GLU A 82 -12.82 6.29 0.18
C GLU A 82 -14.16 6.68 0.82
N THR A 83 -14.13 7.68 1.68
CA THR A 83 -15.30 8.17 2.40
C THR A 83 -15.75 9.45 1.73
N LYS A 84 -16.41 9.31 0.56
CA LYS A 84 -17.12 10.39 -0.16
C LYS A 84 -16.22 11.57 -0.64
N PRO A 85 -16.68 12.39 -1.61
CA PRO A 85 -15.79 13.16 -2.47
C PRO A 85 -15.07 14.27 -1.70
N ASP A 86 -13.76 14.32 -1.92
CA ASP A 86 -12.84 15.34 -1.44
C ASP A 86 -13.41 16.75 -1.66
N PRO A 87 -13.49 17.63 -0.63
CA PRO A 87 -13.86 19.01 -0.85
C PRO A 87 -12.71 19.72 -1.61
N LYS A 88 -12.86 19.84 -2.93
CA LYS A 88 -12.05 20.62 -3.90
C LYS A 88 -10.52 20.53 -3.68
N PRO A 89 -9.73 19.97 -4.62
CA PRO A 89 -8.29 19.95 -4.48
C PRO A 89 -7.73 21.36 -4.27
N ALA A 90 -7.02 21.57 -3.16
CA ALA A 90 -6.21 22.75 -2.96
C ALA A 90 -5.27 22.86 -4.17
N ARG A 91 -5.41 23.98 -4.89
CA ARG A 91 -4.74 24.34 -6.14
C ARG A 91 -3.36 23.67 -6.28
N ARG A 92 -3.27 22.67 -7.18
CA ARG A 92 -2.00 22.18 -7.75
C ARG A 92 -1.20 23.40 -8.22
N ALA A 93 -0.01 23.62 -7.65
CA ALA A 93 0.97 24.51 -8.26
C ALA A 93 1.30 23.96 -9.66
N ARG A 94 0.96 24.71 -10.71
CA ARG A 94 1.41 24.45 -12.07
C ARG A 94 2.82 25.00 -12.18
N PHE A 95 3.81 24.13 -12.34
CA PHE A 95 5.08 24.56 -12.90
C PHE A 95 4.82 24.99 -14.34
N THR A 96 5.06 26.26 -14.64
CA THR A 96 5.16 26.76 -16.00
C THR A 96 6.65 26.89 -16.29
N TRP A 97 7.11 26.22 -17.35
CA TRP A 97 8.43 26.51 -17.92
C TRP A 97 8.34 27.84 -18.67
N ALA A 98 9.30 28.72 -18.38
CA ALA A 98 9.67 29.85 -19.23
C ALA A 98 11.05 29.56 -19.82
#